data_AF-A0A378MBZ5-F1
#
_entry.id   AF-A0A378MBZ5-F1
#
_cell.length_a   1.000
_cell.length_b   1.000
_cell.length_c   1.000
_cell.angle_alpha   90.00
_cell.angle_beta   90.00
_cell.angle_gamma   90.00
#
_symmetry.space_group_name_H-M   'P 1'
#
loop_
_entity.id
_entity.type
_entity.pdbx_description
1 polymer ?
#
loop_
_entity_poly.entity_id
_entity_poly.type
_entity_poly.pdbx_seq_one_letter_code
_entity_poly.pdbx_strand_id
1 'polypeptide(L)' 'MQKEYQYVIVGGGMVADYAARGIREHDKEGSIGIFPQIRMNLIRVRL' A
#
# COMPACT_ATOMS: atom_id res chain seq x y z
N MET A 1 -3.85 12.94 16.35
CA MET A 1 -4.90 11.93 16.06
C MET A 1 -4.23 10.70 15.48
N GLN A 2 -4.42 9.52 16.08
CA GLN A 2 -4.00 8.25 15.48
C GLN A 2 -5.13 7.75 14.58
N LYS A 3 -4.79 7.21 13.41
CA LYS A 3 -5.77 6.56 12.52
C LYS A 3 -5.69 5.06 12.75
N GLU A 4 -6.83 4.45 13.05
CA GLU A 4 -6.97 3.00 13.12
C GLU A 4 -7.42 2.46 11.75
N TYR A 5 -6.74 1.41 11.30
CA TYR A 5 -7.06 0.70 10.07
C TYR A 5 -7.40 -0.75 10.43
N GLN A 6 -8.46 -1.30 9.84
CA GLN A 6 -8.80 -2.71 10.04
C GLN A 6 -7.80 -3.63 9.35
N TYR A 7 -7.24 -3.21 8.22
CA TYR A 7 -6.20 -3.93 7.50
C TYR A 7 -5.04 -3.00 7.17
N VAL A 8 -3.83 -3.51 7.31
CA VAL A 8 -2.59 -2.79 6.97
C VAL A 8 -1.79 -3.63 5.98
N ILE A 9 -1.56 -3.08 4.79
CA ILE A 9 -0.69 -3.66 3.76
C ILE A 9 0.64 -2.92 3.80
N VAL A 10 1.73 -3.65 4.02
CA VAL A 10 3.10 -3.12 3.96
C VAL A 10 3.73 -3.52 2.63
N GLY A 11 4.13 -2.52 1.84
CA GLY A 11 4.57 -2.69 0.46
C GLY A 11 3.78 -1.81 -0.51
N GLY A 12 4.27 -1.70 -1.75
CA GLY A 12 3.64 -0.92 -2.81
C GLY A 12 3.83 -1.58 -4.17
N GLY A 13 2.93 -1.31 -5.10
CA GLY A 13 2.92 -1.91 -6.44
C GLY A 13 1.88 -3.01 -6.61
N MET A 14 2.05 -3.87 -7.61
CA MET A 14 1.01 -4.81 -8.07
C MET A 14 0.53 -5.78 -6.97
N VAL A 15 1.43 -6.28 -6.11
CA VAL A 15 1.06 -7.21 -5.03
C VAL A 15 0.14 -6.53 -4.00
N ALA A 16 0.41 -5.26 -3.67
CA ALA A 16 -0.42 -4.50 -2.73
C ALA A 16 -1.82 -4.23 -3.33
N ASP A 17 -1.91 -4.01 -4.64
CA ASP A 17 -3.20 -3.84 -5.35
C ASP A 17 -4.03 -5.13 -5.30
N TYR A 18 -3.43 -6.29 -5.63
CA TYR A 18 -4.14 -7.57 -5.56
C TYR A 18 -4.61 -7.90 -4.14
N ALA A 19 -3.78 -7.64 -3.12
CA ALA A 19 -4.17 -7.84 -1.73
C ALA A 19 -5.36 -6.96 -1.33
N ALA A 20 -5.35 -5.67 -1.73
CA ALA A 20 -6.47 -4.77 -1.46
C ALA A 20 -7.76 -5.21 -2.16
N ARG A 21 -7.67 -5.68 -3.41
CA ARG A 21 -8.82 -6.23 -4.15
C ARG A 21 -9.39 -7.48 -3.49
N GLY A 22 -8.54 -8.42 -3.07
CA GLY A 22 -8.96 -9.62 -2.37
C GLY A 22 -9.67 -9.31 -1.05
N ILE A 23 -9.16 -8.34 -0.27
CA ILE A 23 -9.89 -7.84 0.91
C ILE A 23 -11.24 -7.27 0.49
N ARG A 24 -11.32 -6.53 -0.63
CA ARG A 24 -12.55 -5.87 -1.07
C ARG A 24 -13.62 -6.80 -1.61
N GLU A 25 -13.25 -7.99 -2.04
CA GLU A 25 -14.17 -9.07 -2.40
C GLU A 25 -14.92 -9.62 -1.17
N HIS A 26 -14.27 -9.62 0.00
CA HIS A 26 -14.83 -10.16 1.24
C HIS A 26 -15.38 -9.09 2.19
N ASP A 27 -14.80 -7.89 2.18
CA ASP A 27 -15.16 -6.78 3.06
C ASP A 27 -15.21 -5.47 2.26
N LYS A 28 -16.43 -5.03 1.97
CA LYS A 28 -16.75 -3.85 1.14
C LYS A 28 -16.63 -2.51 1.84
N GLU A 29 -16.46 -2.49 3.16
CA GLU A 29 -16.45 -1.23 3.92
C GLU A 29 -15.22 -1.06 4.80
N GLY A 30 -14.56 -2.16 5.20
CA GLY A 30 -13.41 -2.13 6.08
C GLY A 30 -12.28 -1.21 5.60
N SER A 31 -11.67 -0.50 6.54
CA SER A 31 -10.61 0.48 6.24
C SER A 31 -9.27 -0.22 5.96
N ILE A 32 -8.66 0.10 4.82
CA ILE A 32 -7.38 -0.47 4.37
C ILE A 32 -6.33 0.64 4.31
N GLY A 33 -5.26 0.50 5.09
CA GLY A 33 -4.08 1.34 5.01
C GLY A 33 -3.01 0.66 4.16
N ILE A 34 -2.47 1.36 3.15
CA ILE A 34 -1.36 0.86 2.32
C ILE A 34 -0.12 1.72 2.60
N PHE A 35 0.97 1.07 2.99
CA PHE A 35 2.23 1.72 3.36
C PHE A 35 3.34 1.27 2.41
N PRO A 36 3.60 2.02 1.32
CA PRO A 36 4.62 1.66 0.36
C PRO A 36 6.02 1.80 0.94
N GLN A 37 6.82 0.73 0.83
CA GLN A 37 8.25 0.78 1.12
C GLN A 37 9.00 1.14 -0.16
N ILE A 38 9.01 2.43 -0.51
CA ILE A 38 9.80 2.94 -1.64
C ILE A 38 11.03 3.64 -1.08
N ARG A 39 12.21 3.20 -1.54
CA ARG A 39 13.46 3.91 -1.30
C ARG A 39 13.78 4.74 -2.55
N MET A 40 13.63 6.05 -2.45
CA MET A 40 14.06 6.95 -3.52
C MET A 40 15.58 7.05 -3.53
N ASN A 41 16.21 6.42 -4.52
CA ASN A 41 17.60 6.70 -4.85
C ASN A 41 17.64 7.70 -5.99
N LEU A 42 18.41 8.77 -5.82
CA LEU A 42 18.62 9.77 -6.86
C LEU A 42 19.40 9.14 -8.02
N ILE A 43 18.75 8.92 -9.16
CA ILE A 43 19.45 8.62 -10.41
C ILE A 43 20.07 9.93 -10.89
N ARG A 44 21.36 10.12 -10.60
CA ARG A 44 22.13 11.22 -11.19
C ARG A 44 22.53 10.81 -12.61
N VAL A 45 21.74 11.23 -13.59
CA VAL A 45 22.15 11.17 -14.99
C VAL A 45 23.28 12.19 -15.16
N ARG A 46 24.49 11.71 -15.45
CA ARG A 46 25.59 12.57 -15.92
C ARG A 46 25.42 12.73 -17.43
N LEU A 47 25.30 13.97 -17.87
CA LEU A 47 25.54 14.37 -19.26
C LEU A 47 27.05 14.48 -19.49
#